data_AF-A0AAN4PF91-F1
#
_entry.id   AF-A0AAN4PF91-F1
#
_cell.length_a   1.000
_cell.length_b   1.000
_cell.length_c   1.000
_cell.angle_alpha   90.00
_cell.angle_beta   90.00
_cell.angle_gamma   90.00
#
_symmetry.space_group_name_H-M   'P 1'
#
loop_
_entity.id
_entity.type
_entity.pdbx_description
1 polymer ?
#
loop_
_entity_poly.entity_id
_entity_poly.type
_entity_poly.pdbx_seq_one_letter_code
_entity_poly.pdbx_strand_id
1 'polypeptide(L)'
;MVLTGLLQSETCGWSHHGTTNTKESYFLPEDMPIVSVCRLSKLQMLSPTGRGRMWDAKADGYACGEGIVSVVLKRLSDAVTDGDPIECVIRATCVNQDGRTPCLTMPSGKAQLELIRSAYQMVNLDPALRAEDRCQYFEAYGTSTPAGDPQEASAIYQAFFGDMPSQRRAETEKLFVGSIDSEWTY
;
A
#
# COMPACT_ATOMS: atom_id res chain seq x y z
N MET A 1 0.10 -13.59 13.03
CA MET A 1 -1.04 -12.93 13.71
C MET A 1 -2.28 -13.16 12.86
N VAL A 2 -3.49 -13.07 13.42
CA VAL A 2 -4.74 -13.16 12.66
C VAL A 2 -5.53 -11.88 12.77
N LEU A 3 -6.23 -11.54 11.70
CA LEU A 3 -7.22 -10.48 11.69
C LEU A 3 -8.58 -11.06 12.11
N THR A 4 -9.21 -10.47 13.12
CA THR A 4 -10.54 -10.85 13.59
C THR A 4 -11.45 -9.62 13.57
N GLY A 5 -12.53 -9.66 12.77
CA GLY A 5 -13.56 -8.60 12.72
C GLY A 5 -13.17 -7.33 11.96
N LEU A 6 -14.07 -6.89 11.07
CA LEU A 6 -14.04 -5.59 10.40
C LEU A 6 -15.10 -4.71 11.06
N LEU A 7 -14.70 -3.64 11.76
CA LEU A 7 -15.63 -2.61 12.19
C LEU A 7 -15.71 -1.56 11.07
N GLN A 8 -16.80 -1.55 10.30
CA GLN A 8 -17.10 -0.45 9.39
C GLN A 8 -17.38 0.82 10.21
N SER A 9 -16.81 1.92 9.75
CA SER A 9 -16.84 3.23 10.40
C SER A 9 -17.91 4.14 9.79
N GLU A 10 -18.55 4.92 10.64
CA GLU A 10 -19.29 6.12 10.22
C GLU A 10 -18.37 7.35 10.31
N THR A 11 -18.67 8.34 9.47
CA THR A 11 -18.01 9.65 9.44
C THR A 11 -18.19 10.38 10.78
N CYS A 12 -17.10 10.77 11.42
CA CYS A 12 -17.14 11.69 12.54
C CYS A 12 -16.29 12.93 12.24
N GLY A 13 -16.97 14.02 11.89
CA GLY A 13 -16.45 15.37 12.12
C GLY A 13 -16.40 15.62 13.62
N TRP A 14 -15.20 15.76 14.17
CA TRP A 14 -15.02 16.09 15.58
C TRP A 14 -14.86 17.59 15.77
N SER A 15 -15.87 18.23 16.36
CA SER A 15 -15.73 19.50 17.08
C SER A 15 -15.56 19.19 18.57
N HIS A 16 -14.37 19.39 19.14
CA HIS A 16 -14.16 19.28 20.58
C HIS A 16 -14.32 20.64 21.27
N HIS A 17 -15.29 20.73 22.19
CA HIS A 17 -15.27 21.67 23.32
C HIS A 17 -14.42 21.09 24.44
N GLY A 18 -13.49 21.89 24.99
CA GLY A 18 -12.68 21.50 26.14
C GLY A 18 -11.72 22.59 26.60
N THR A 19 -12.16 23.38 27.57
CA THR A 19 -11.37 24.38 28.29
C THR A 19 -10.32 23.73 29.19
N THR A 20 -9.03 24.08 29.06
CA THR A 20 -8.14 24.35 30.20
C THR A 20 -6.90 25.14 29.78
N ASN A 21 -6.47 25.98 30.71
CA ASN A 21 -5.55 27.10 30.58
C ASN A 21 -4.13 26.65 30.95
N THR A 22 -3.22 26.56 29.99
CA THR A 22 -1.77 26.73 30.23
C THR A 22 -1.13 27.33 28.98
N LYS A 23 -0.33 28.38 29.20
CA LYS A 23 0.27 29.25 28.19
C LYS A 23 1.43 28.55 27.49
N GLU A 24 1.22 28.11 26.26
CA GLU A 24 2.18 28.14 25.14
C GLU A 24 1.46 27.61 23.89
N SER A 25 0.67 28.48 23.26
CA SER A 25 -0.11 28.17 22.09
C SER A 25 0.65 28.55 20.82
N TYR A 26 1.37 27.59 20.24
CA TYR A 26 1.52 27.55 18.79
C TYR A 26 0.13 27.19 18.23
N PHE A 27 -0.69 28.22 17.99
CA PHE A 27 -1.92 28.10 17.23
C PHE A 27 -1.56 27.59 15.83
N LEU A 28 -1.77 26.30 15.58
CA LEU A 28 -1.97 25.83 14.21
C LEU A 28 -3.33 26.41 13.77
N PRO A 29 -3.39 27.20 12.69
CA PRO A 29 -4.64 27.83 12.28
C PRO A 29 -5.66 26.75 11.86
N GLU A 30 -6.93 26.97 12.17
CA GLU A 30 -8.07 26.08 11.91
C GLU A 30 -8.30 25.76 10.42
N ASP A 31 -7.52 26.36 9.51
CA ASP A 31 -7.55 26.19 8.05
C ASP A 31 -6.62 25.06 7.52
N MET A 32 -6.19 24.14 8.37
CA MET A 32 -5.14 23.16 8.07
C MET A 32 -5.39 22.14 6.92
N PRO A 33 -6.61 21.86 6.40
CA PRO A 33 -6.74 20.97 5.24
C PRO A 33 -6.45 21.64 3.87
N ILE A 34 -6.71 22.95 3.72
CA ILE A 34 -6.59 23.64 2.41
C ILE A 34 -5.13 23.90 2.01
N VAL A 35 -4.23 24.07 2.98
CA VAL A 35 -2.81 24.36 2.73
C VAL A 35 -2.05 23.12 2.20
N SER A 36 -2.55 21.91 2.45
CA SER A 36 -1.89 20.65 2.07
C SER A 36 -2.13 20.28 0.60
N VAL A 37 -3.37 20.34 0.11
CA VAL A 37 -3.72 20.01 -1.29
C VAL A 37 -3.04 20.97 -2.26
N CYS A 38 -3.03 22.28 -1.94
CA CYS A 38 -2.34 23.28 -2.76
C CYS A 38 -0.83 23.00 -2.92
N ARG A 39 -0.17 22.46 -1.88
CA ARG A 39 1.25 22.09 -1.95
C ARG A 39 1.48 20.86 -2.82
N LEU A 40 0.64 19.83 -2.68
CA LEU A 40 0.71 18.63 -3.51
C LEU A 40 0.44 18.93 -4.99
N SER A 41 -0.52 19.82 -5.27
CA SER A 41 -0.77 20.34 -6.62
C SER A 41 0.45 21.07 -7.20
N LYS A 42 1.10 21.94 -6.40
CA LYS A 42 2.35 22.62 -6.81
C LYS A 42 3.51 21.66 -7.06
N LEU A 43 3.53 20.51 -6.39
CA LEU A 43 4.49 19.43 -6.63
C LEU A 43 4.09 18.51 -7.80
N GLN A 44 2.96 18.78 -8.46
CA GLN A 44 2.40 17.97 -9.55
C GLN A 44 2.18 16.49 -9.18
N MET A 45 1.80 16.25 -7.92
CA MET A 45 1.55 14.90 -7.42
C MET A 45 0.08 14.46 -7.62
N LEU A 46 -0.83 15.44 -7.75
CA LEU A 46 -2.26 15.20 -7.87
C LEU A 46 -2.71 15.15 -9.34
N SER A 47 -3.57 14.18 -9.67
CA SER A 47 -4.25 14.15 -10.96
C SER A 47 -5.13 15.40 -11.11
N PRO A 48 -5.05 16.15 -12.22
CA PRO A 48 -5.97 17.26 -12.51
C PRO A 48 -7.43 16.80 -12.62
N THR A 49 -7.65 15.52 -12.90
CA THR A 49 -8.98 14.93 -13.02
C THR A 49 -9.48 14.32 -11.71
N GLY A 50 -8.66 14.35 -10.65
CA GLY A 50 -9.02 13.76 -9.36
C GLY A 50 -9.21 12.25 -9.42
N ARG A 51 -8.60 11.55 -10.38
CA ARG A 51 -8.70 10.09 -10.56
C ARG A 51 -7.33 9.43 -10.55
N GLY A 52 -7.16 8.40 -9.72
CA GLY A 52 -6.04 7.48 -9.83
C GLY A 52 -6.24 6.58 -11.04
N ARG A 53 -5.22 6.47 -11.89
CA ARG A 53 -5.20 5.58 -13.06
C ARG A 53 -3.97 4.67 -12.98
N MET A 54 -3.99 3.74 -12.03
CA MET A 54 -2.87 2.82 -11.84
C MET A 54 -2.55 2.11 -13.16
N TRP A 55 -1.29 2.20 -13.57
CA TRP A 55 -0.69 1.53 -14.72
C TRP A 55 -1.30 1.90 -16.08
N ASP A 56 -2.11 2.96 -16.14
CA ASP A 56 -2.63 3.51 -17.39
C ASP A 56 -1.58 4.40 -18.07
N ALA A 57 -1.54 4.38 -19.41
CA ALA A 57 -0.64 5.25 -20.17
C ALA A 57 -0.91 6.76 -19.97
N LYS A 58 -2.09 7.13 -19.45
CA LYS A 58 -2.54 8.49 -19.13
C LYS A 58 -2.54 8.76 -17.61
N ALA A 59 -1.81 7.98 -16.83
CA ALA A 59 -1.58 8.24 -15.41
C ALA A 59 -0.92 9.63 -15.24
N ASP A 60 -1.53 10.51 -14.45
CA ASP A 60 -1.16 11.93 -14.32
C ASP A 60 -1.11 12.41 -12.87
N GLY A 61 -1.04 11.49 -11.91
CA GLY A 61 -1.05 11.73 -10.47
C GLY A 61 -2.13 10.93 -9.75
N TYR A 62 -2.16 11.00 -8.42
CA TYR A 62 -3.17 10.34 -7.60
C TYR A 62 -4.30 11.30 -7.19
N ALA A 63 -5.37 10.75 -6.62
CA ALA A 63 -6.46 11.50 -6.03
C ALA A 63 -6.39 11.44 -4.50
N CYS A 64 -6.66 12.55 -3.81
CA CYS A 64 -6.78 12.52 -2.35
C CYS A 64 -8.08 11.83 -1.95
N GLY A 65 -7.96 10.80 -1.11
CA GLY A 65 -9.08 10.12 -0.47
C GLY A 65 -9.00 10.22 1.05
N GLU A 66 -10.13 10.01 1.71
CA GLU A 66 -10.23 9.90 3.16
C GLU A 66 -10.89 8.57 3.52
N GLY A 67 -10.46 7.95 4.61
CA GLY A 67 -11.02 6.68 5.08
C GLY A 67 -10.45 6.28 6.43
N ILE A 68 -11.19 5.46 7.19
CA ILE A 68 -10.75 4.92 8.46
C ILE A 68 -11.11 3.44 8.56
N VAL A 69 -10.11 2.63 8.93
CA VAL A 69 -10.21 1.18 9.11
C VAL A 69 -9.56 0.81 10.44
N SER A 70 -10.19 -0.10 11.17
CA SER A 70 -9.62 -0.70 12.37
C SER A 70 -9.58 -2.22 12.24
N VAL A 71 -8.56 -2.82 12.83
CA VAL A 71 -8.30 -4.25 12.79
C VAL A 71 -7.93 -4.74 14.18
N VAL A 72 -8.50 -5.88 14.60
CA VAL A 72 -8.11 -6.55 15.84
C VAL A 72 -7.17 -7.70 15.51
N LEU A 73 -6.01 -7.71 16.14
CA LEU A 73 -4.98 -8.72 15.92
C LEU A 73 -4.81 -9.63 17.13
N LYS A 74 -4.74 -10.94 16.86
CA LYS A 74 -4.42 -11.95 17.87
C LYS A 74 -3.32 -12.90 17.38
N ARG A 75 -2.66 -13.61 18.30
CA ARG A 75 -1.85 -14.77 17.89
C ARG A 75 -2.78 -15.85 17.35
N LEU A 76 -2.38 -16.53 16.28
CA LEU A 76 -3.18 -17.57 15.64
C LEU A 76 -3.54 -18.69 16.63
N SER A 77 -2.59 -19.12 17.47
CA SER A 77 -2.81 -20.13 18.52
C SER A 77 -3.94 -19.75 19.47
N ASP A 78 -3.94 -18.50 19.94
CA ASP A 78 -4.89 -18.03 20.93
C ASP A 78 -6.27 -17.83 20.29
N ALA A 79 -6.33 -17.41 19.01
CA ALA A 79 -7.59 -17.29 18.27
C ALA A 79 -8.24 -18.65 18.07
N VAL A 80 -7.46 -19.67 17.69
CA VAL A 80 -7.94 -21.05 17.56
C VAL A 80 -8.40 -21.62 18.93
N THR A 81 -7.64 -21.35 19.99
CA THR A 81 -7.96 -21.83 21.34
C THR A 81 -9.26 -21.22 21.87
N ASP A 82 -9.46 -19.92 21.65
CA ASP A 82 -10.64 -19.21 22.15
C ASP A 82 -11.85 -19.34 21.20
N GLY A 83 -11.67 -19.96 20.03
CA GLY A 83 -12.73 -20.14 19.04
C GLY A 83 -13.12 -18.85 18.31
N ASP A 84 -12.19 -17.89 18.18
CA ASP A 84 -12.43 -16.62 17.51
C ASP A 84 -12.62 -16.80 15.99
N PRO A 85 -13.47 -15.99 15.34
CA PRO A 85 -13.55 -15.95 13.88
C PRO A 85 -12.24 -15.38 13.31
N ILE A 86 -11.61 -16.11 12.39
CA ILE A 86 -10.35 -15.73 11.75
C ILE A 86 -10.63 -15.36 10.29
N GLU A 87 -10.48 -14.08 9.95
CA GLU A 87 -10.67 -13.58 8.58
C GLU A 87 -9.43 -13.84 7.71
N CYS A 88 -8.24 -13.59 8.26
CA CYS A 88 -6.99 -13.86 7.56
C CYS A 88 -5.82 -14.09 8.53
N VAL A 89 -4.72 -14.63 8.00
CA VAL A 89 -3.46 -14.83 8.72
C VAL A 89 -2.39 -13.92 8.12
N ILE A 90 -1.84 -13.04 8.95
CA ILE A 90 -0.63 -12.27 8.61
C ILE A 90 0.58 -13.19 8.81
N ARG A 91 1.17 -13.61 7.69
CA ARG A 91 2.31 -14.53 7.61
C ARG A 91 3.63 -13.81 7.89
N ALA A 92 3.82 -12.64 7.31
CA ALA A 92 4.99 -11.78 7.51
C ALA A 92 4.61 -10.30 7.32
N THR A 93 5.39 -9.42 7.92
CA THR A 93 5.42 -7.99 7.61
C THR A 93 6.88 -7.56 7.53
N CYS A 94 7.19 -6.63 6.64
CA CYS A 94 8.55 -6.11 6.50
C CYS A 94 8.51 -4.67 6.01
N VAL A 95 9.58 -3.93 6.31
CA VAL A 95 9.77 -2.54 5.91
C VAL A 95 11.22 -2.33 5.49
N ASN A 96 11.45 -1.46 4.50
CA ASN A 96 12.77 -0.99 4.13
C ASN A 96 12.71 0.48 3.67
N GLN A 97 13.75 0.96 3.00
CA GLN A 97 13.86 2.33 2.51
C GLN A 97 14.44 2.36 1.10
N ASP A 98 14.02 3.34 0.29
CA ASP A 98 14.48 3.50 -1.09
C ASP A 98 15.99 3.76 -1.21
N GLY A 99 16.60 4.26 -0.15
CA GLY A 99 18.03 4.57 -0.10
C GLY A 99 18.38 5.76 -0.98
N ARG A 100 19.44 5.64 -1.80
CA ARG A 100 19.92 6.74 -2.64
C ARG A 100 19.24 6.70 -4.01
N THR A 101 18.32 7.62 -4.24
CA THR A 101 17.62 7.84 -5.52
C THR A 101 17.98 9.21 -6.13
N PRO A 102 17.72 9.45 -7.43
CA PRO A 102 18.07 10.73 -8.08
C PRO A 102 17.37 11.96 -7.50
N CYS A 103 16.23 11.77 -6.85
CA CYS A 103 15.48 12.81 -6.15
C CYS A 103 14.84 12.19 -4.91
N LEU A 104 14.72 12.95 -3.82
CA LEU A 104 14.22 12.49 -2.53
C LEU A 104 12.87 11.76 -2.62
N THR A 105 11.99 12.19 -3.53
CA THR A 105 10.64 11.63 -3.72
C THR A 105 10.55 10.60 -4.84
N MET A 106 11.68 10.25 -5.47
CA MET A 106 11.72 9.26 -6.55
C MET A 106 11.74 7.84 -5.96
N PRO A 107 10.80 6.96 -6.34
CA PRO A 107 10.76 5.59 -5.82
C PRO A 107 11.92 4.74 -6.35
N SER A 108 12.26 3.68 -5.62
CA SER A 108 13.29 2.71 -6.00
C SER A 108 12.71 1.32 -6.28
N GLY A 109 12.58 0.96 -7.56
CA GLY A 109 12.12 -0.40 -7.95
C GLY A 109 13.02 -1.51 -7.39
N LYS A 110 14.33 -1.26 -7.20
CA LYS A 110 15.24 -2.21 -6.55
C LYS A 110 14.87 -2.42 -5.09
N ALA A 111 14.63 -1.34 -4.34
CA ALA A 111 14.25 -1.45 -2.93
C ALA A 111 12.91 -2.17 -2.77
N GLN A 112 11.95 -1.89 -3.66
CA GLN A 112 10.65 -2.59 -3.68
C GLN A 112 10.80 -4.09 -3.97
N LEU A 113 11.62 -4.47 -4.96
CA LEU A 113 11.93 -5.87 -5.25
C LEU A 113 12.54 -6.58 -4.03
N GLU A 114 13.54 -5.97 -3.40
CA GLU A 114 14.18 -6.50 -2.20
C GLU A 114 13.20 -6.63 -1.04
N LEU A 115 12.29 -5.67 -0.86
CA LEU A 115 11.23 -5.71 0.15
C LEU A 115 10.31 -6.91 -0.06
N ILE A 116 9.78 -7.08 -1.27
CA ILE A 116 8.87 -8.19 -1.60
C ILE A 116 9.58 -9.53 -1.36
N ARG A 117 10.80 -9.70 -1.87
CA ARG A 117 11.58 -10.94 -1.64
C ARG A 117 11.83 -11.21 -0.16
N SER A 118 12.19 -10.18 0.61
CA SER A 118 12.43 -10.31 2.04
C SER A 118 11.17 -10.79 2.79
N ALA A 119 9.99 -10.26 2.41
CA ALA A 119 8.71 -10.66 3.00
C ALA A 119 8.43 -12.16 2.84
N TYR A 120 8.66 -12.69 1.62
CA TYR A 120 8.46 -14.11 1.31
C TYR A 120 9.53 -15.00 1.97
N GLN A 121 10.78 -14.55 1.99
CA GLN A 121 11.88 -15.28 2.63
C GLN A 121 11.68 -15.44 4.14
N MET A 122 11.10 -14.44 4.82
CA MET A 122 10.77 -14.53 6.26
C MET A 122 9.86 -15.71 6.60
N VAL A 123 9.11 -16.22 5.63
CA VAL A 123 8.20 -17.38 5.77
C VAL A 123 8.64 -18.58 4.93
N ASN A 124 9.92 -18.61 4.54
CA ASN A 124 10.55 -19.68 3.75
C ASN A 124 9.86 -19.97 2.41
N LEU A 125 9.29 -18.92 1.80
CA LEU A 125 8.72 -18.96 0.46
C LEU A 125 9.68 -18.28 -0.54
N ASP A 126 9.64 -18.76 -1.77
CA ASP A 126 10.37 -18.23 -2.92
C ASP A 126 9.45 -18.25 -4.16
N PRO A 127 8.68 -17.17 -4.38
CA PRO A 127 7.72 -17.09 -5.47
C PRO A 127 8.38 -17.02 -6.86
N ALA A 128 9.67 -16.70 -6.94
CA ALA A 128 10.41 -16.67 -8.20
C ALA A 128 10.80 -18.08 -8.65
N LEU A 129 11.09 -18.98 -7.71
CA LEU A 129 11.46 -20.36 -7.98
C LEU A 129 10.28 -21.33 -8.02
N ARG A 130 9.28 -21.13 -7.14
CA ARG A 130 8.13 -22.03 -6.96
C ARG A 130 6.84 -21.29 -7.29
N ALA A 131 6.04 -21.84 -8.20
CA ALA A 131 4.79 -21.20 -8.61
C ALA A 131 3.75 -21.25 -7.48
N GLU A 132 3.72 -22.35 -6.74
CA GLU A 132 2.88 -22.60 -5.58
C GLU A 132 3.12 -21.63 -4.40
N ASP A 133 4.27 -20.96 -4.38
CA ASP A 133 4.61 -19.95 -3.38
C ASP A 133 4.06 -18.57 -3.73
N ARG A 134 3.56 -18.38 -4.96
CA ARG A 134 3.05 -17.08 -5.42
C ARG A 134 1.69 -16.82 -4.79
N CYS A 135 1.43 -15.56 -4.50
CA CYS A 135 0.07 -15.13 -4.22
C CYS A 135 -0.77 -15.17 -5.51
N GLN A 136 -2.08 -15.36 -5.34
CA GLN A 136 -3.02 -15.26 -6.46
C GLN A 136 -3.30 -13.80 -6.84
N TYR A 137 -3.18 -12.90 -5.86
CA TYR A 137 -3.45 -11.48 -5.98
C TYR A 137 -2.39 -10.67 -5.24
N PHE A 138 -1.97 -9.56 -5.83
CA PHE A 138 -1.11 -8.56 -5.21
C PHE A 138 -1.86 -7.22 -5.17
N GLU A 139 -2.05 -6.68 -3.97
CA GLU A 139 -2.54 -5.32 -3.80
C GLU A 139 -1.35 -4.37 -3.93
N ALA A 140 -1.25 -3.69 -5.06
CA ALA A 140 -0.21 -2.73 -5.36
C ALA A 140 -0.48 -1.39 -4.67
N TYR A 141 0.56 -0.60 -4.48
CA TYR A 141 0.42 0.78 -4.03
C TYR A 141 -0.28 1.61 -5.11
N GLY A 142 0.17 1.52 -6.37
CA GLY A 142 -0.58 2.07 -7.51
C GLY A 142 -0.63 3.59 -7.53
N THR A 143 0.53 4.24 -7.46
CA THR A 143 0.66 5.71 -7.38
C THR A 143 -0.03 6.51 -8.48
N SER A 144 -0.37 5.86 -9.60
CA SER A 144 -0.95 6.52 -10.77
C SER A 144 -0.03 7.60 -11.32
N THR A 145 1.29 7.37 -11.26
CA THR A 145 2.30 8.29 -11.77
C THR A 145 3.12 7.68 -12.90
N PRO A 146 3.53 8.47 -13.91
CA PRO A 146 4.38 7.97 -15.01
C PRO A 146 5.72 7.38 -14.56
N ALA A 147 6.24 7.83 -13.41
CA ALA A 147 7.53 7.39 -12.89
C ALA A 147 7.40 6.20 -11.93
N GLY A 148 6.40 6.19 -11.04
CA GLY A 148 6.24 5.17 -10.02
C GLY A 148 5.68 3.86 -10.55
N ASP A 149 4.64 3.94 -11.38
CA ASP A 149 3.89 2.78 -11.85
C ASP A 149 4.78 1.77 -12.62
N PRO A 150 5.65 2.18 -13.56
CA PRO A 150 6.54 1.24 -14.24
C PRO A 150 7.59 0.61 -13.30
N GLN A 151 8.05 1.35 -12.28
CA GLN A 151 9.03 0.85 -11.31
C GLN A 151 8.39 -0.23 -10.43
N GLU A 152 7.18 0.02 -9.93
CA GLU A 152 6.42 -0.92 -9.11
C GLU A 152 6.06 -2.19 -9.90
N ALA A 153 5.52 -2.03 -11.11
CA ALA A 153 5.17 -3.17 -11.97
C ALA A 153 6.41 -4.03 -12.28
N SER A 154 7.56 -3.41 -12.56
CA SER A 154 8.82 -4.11 -12.81
C SER A 154 9.32 -4.84 -11.56
N ALA A 155 9.24 -4.21 -10.39
CA ALA A 155 9.65 -4.80 -9.12
C ALA A 155 8.80 -6.04 -8.77
N ILE A 156 7.48 -5.92 -8.91
CA ILE A 156 6.53 -7.05 -8.73
C ILE A 156 6.88 -8.15 -9.73
N TYR A 157 6.99 -7.84 -11.02
CA TYR A 157 7.31 -8.86 -12.03
C TYR A 157 8.61 -9.60 -11.71
N GLN A 158 9.67 -8.89 -11.35
CA GLN A 158 10.95 -9.50 -11.00
C GLN A 158 10.87 -10.37 -9.74
N ALA A 159 10.07 -9.96 -8.74
CA ALA A 159 9.92 -10.72 -7.50
C ALA A 159 9.24 -12.08 -7.71
N PHE A 160 8.28 -12.16 -8.64
CA PHE A 160 7.48 -13.37 -8.88
C PHE A 160 7.94 -14.19 -10.09
N PHE A 161 8.59 -13.57 -11.09
CA PHE A 161 8.89 -14.21 -12.37
C PHE A 161 10.35 -14.03 -12.84
N GLY A 162 11.19 -13.29 -12.09
CA GLY A 162 12.54 -12.92 -12.52
C GLY A 162 13.50 -14.11 -12.71
N ASP A 163 13.39 -15.14 -11.88
CA ASP A 163 14.33 -16.27 -11.86
C ASP A 163 13.83 -17.52 -12.61
N MET A 164 12.69 -17.42 -13.31
CA MET A 164 12.10 -18.55 -14.04
C MET A 164 12.81 -18.81 -15.39
N PRO A 165 13.28 -20.06 -15.66
CA PRO A 165 13.85 -20.41 -16.95
C PRO A 165 12.82 -20.26 -18.08
N SER A 166 13.27 -19.73 -19.23
CA SER A 166 12.44 -19.31 -20.37
C SER A 166 11.46 -20.37 -20.89
N GLN A 167 11.80 -21.66 -20.73
CA GLN A 167 10.98 -22.79 -21.17
C GLN A 167 9.77 -23.07 -20.28
N ARG A 168 9.74 -22.59 -19.02
CA ARG A 168 8.60 -22.74 -18.09
C ARG A 168 7.63 -21.55 -18.10
N ARG A 169 7.94 -20.46 -18.81
CA ARG A 169 7.13 -19.22 -18.84
C ARG A 169 5.75 -19.40 -19.48
N ALA A 170 5.56 -20.42 -20.31
CA ALA A 170 4.35 -20.60 -21.12
C ALA A 170 3.21 -21.36 -20.41
N GLU A 171 3.47 -22.00 -19.26
CA GLU A 171 2.45 -22.78 -18.53
C GLU A 171 2.15 -22.23 -17.12
N THR A 172 2.85 -21.17 -16.71
CA THR A 172 2.83 -20.71 -15.32
C THR A 172 1.65 -19.80 -15.00
N GLU A 173 1.02 -20.09 -13.86
CA GLU A 173 -0.07 -19.36 -13.21
C GLU A 173 0.06 -17.84 -13.29
N LYS A 174 -1.05 -17.18 -13.61
CA LYS A 174 -1.18 -15.72 -13.66
C LYS A 174 -1.14 -15.15 -12.24
N LEU A 175 -0.46 -14.02 -12.07
CA LEU A 175 -0.62 -13.18 -10.88
C LEU A 175 -1.58 -12.03 -11.23
N PHE A 176 -2.66 -11.90 -10.47
CA PHE A 176 -3.54 -10.74 -10.58
C PHE A 176 -2.96 -9.59 -9.74
N VAL A 177 -3.01 -8.38 -10.27
CA VAL A 177 -2.57 -7.18 -9.55
C VAL A 177 -3.63 -6.11 -9.70
N GLY A 178 -3.95 -5.44 -8.60
CA GLY A 178 -4.88 -4.32 -8.55
C GLY A 178 -4.45 -3.32 -7.49
N SER A 179 -5.14 -2.19 -7.45
CA SER A 179 -5.00 -1.19 -6.39
C SER A 179 -6.35 -0.55 -6.13
N ILE A 180 -6.75 -0.52 -4.88
CA ILE A 180 -8.00 0.08 -4.46
C ILE A 180 -8.04 1.59 -4.74
N ASP A 181 -6.88 2.27 -4.76
CA ASP A 181 -6.79 3.71 -5.02
C ASP A 181 -7.32 4.10 -6.41
N SER A 182 -7.37 3.14 -7.34
CA SER A 182 -7.95 3.34 -8.67
C SER A 182 -9.49 3.29 -8.71
N GLU A 183 -10.15 2.82 -7.65
CA GLU A 183 -11.61 2.65 -7.56
C GLU A 183 -12.32 3.76 -6.75
N TRP A 184 -11.60 4.48 -5.88
CA TRP A 184 -12.19 5.44 -4.92
C TRP A 184 -12.60 6.81 -5.50
N THR A 185 -12.71 6.96 -6.82
CA THR A 185 -12.89 8.29 -7.44
C THR A 185 -14.21 8.42 -8.20
N TYR A 186 -15.20 9.02 -7.52
CA TYR A 186 -16.53 9.36 -8.05
C TYR A 186 -16.43 10.39 -9.19
#